data_AF-A0A3M1XRV0-F1
#
_entry.id   AF-A0A3M1XRV0-F1
#
_cell.length_a   1.000
_cell.length_b   1.000
_cell.length_c   1.000
_cell.angle_alpha   90.00
_cell.angle_beta   90.00
_cell.angle_gamma   90.00
#
_symmetry.space_group_name_H-M   'P 1'
#
loop_
_entity.id
_entity.type
_entity.pdbx_description
1 polymer ?
#
loop_
_entity_poly.entity_id
_entity_poly.type
_entity_poly.pdbx_seq_one_letter_code
_entity_poly.pdbx_strand_id
1 'polypeptide(L)' 'YVQARSAYSTYTSTMRQLEALQLTFDNTEKQFNLGVVNSVDFLLAKNNLERARTDLVRNKYNYIFRLKILDFYQGKPIGF' A
#
# COMPACT_ATOMS: atom_id res chain seq x y z
N TYR A 1 -15.67 -4.46 15.52
CA TYR A 1 -14.30 -4.52 16.09
C TYR A 1 -13.33 -5.37 15.27
N VAL A 2 -13.54 -6.68 15.08
CA VAL A 2 -12.59 -7.58 14.35
C VAL A 2 -12.27 -7.09 12.93
N GLN A 3 -13.28 -6.65 12.18
CA GLN A 3 -13.10 -6.17 10.80
C GLN A 3 -12.21 -4.91 10.71
N ALA A 4 -12.38 -3.96 11.64
CA ALA A 4 -11.55 -2.74 11.68
C ALA A 4 -10.10 -3.06 12.06
N ARG A 5 -9.89 -4.01 12.99
CA ARG A 5 -8.54 -4.48 13.36
C ARG A 5 -7.83 -5.21 12.21
N SER A 6 -8.57 -6.05 11.48
CA SER A 6 -8.05 -6.72 10.29
C SER A 6 -7.65 -5.71 9.22
N ALA A 7 -8.55 -4.76 8.90
CA ALA A 7 -8.27 -3.71 7.92
C ALA A 7 -7.07 -2.83 8.30
N TYR A 8 -6.91 -2.50 9.60
CA TYR A 8 -5.71 -1.83 10.10
C TYR A 8 -4.44 -2.65 9.85
N SER A 9 -4.45 -3.93 10.18
CA SER A 9 -3.32 -4.82 9.94
C SER A 9 -2.97 -4.86 8.46
N THR A 10 -3.95 -5.02 7.57
CA THR A 10 -3.74 -5.00 6.11
C THR A 10 -3.13 -3.68 5.66
N TYR A 11 -3.65 -2.53 6.12
CA TYR A 11 -3.10 -1.22 5.80
C TYR A 11 -1.62 -1.10 6.20
N THR A 12 -1.27 -1.48 7.44
CA THR A 12 0.12 -1.43 7.92
C THR A 12 1.04 -2.38 7.14
N SER A 13 0.56 -3.57 6.75
CA SER A 13 1.33 -4.48 5.91
C SER A 13 1.59 -3.89 4.52
N THR A 14 0.59 -3.22 3.92
CA THR A 14 0.79 -2.57 2.62
C THR A 14 1.69 -1.35 2.67
N MET A 15 1.78 -0.65 3.81
CA MET A 15 2.80 0.38 4.00
C MET A 15 4.22 -0.21 3.92
N ARG A 16 4.47 -1.30 4.65
CA ARG A 16 5.78 -1.98 4.61
C ARG A 16 6.09 -2.55 3.23
N GLN A 17 5.09 -3.07 2.54
CA GLN A 17 5.25 -3.56 1.17
C GLN A 17 5.63 -2.43 0.19
N LEU A 18 5.02 -1.26 0.33
CA LEU A 18 5.38 -0.09 -0.47
C LEU A 18 6.83 0.33 -0.23
N GLU A 19 7.27 0.39 1.02
CA GLU A 19 8.66 0.72 1.38
C GLU A 19 9.65 -0.28 0.76
N ALA A 20 9.37 -1.58 0.87
CA ALA A 20 10.22 -2.62 0.29
C ALA A 20 10.30 -2.55 -1.24
N LEU A 21 9.18 -2.26 -1.90
CA LEU A 21 9.13 -2.12 -3.36
C LEU A 21 9.75 -0.82 -3.85
N GLN A 22 9.71 0.25 -3.06
CA GLN A 22 10.46 1.46 -3.35
C GLN A 22 11.96 1.18 -3.35
N LEU A 23 12.47 0.51 -2.31
CA LEU A 23 13.90 0.15 -2.24
C LEU A 23 14.31 -0.78 -3.40
N THR A 24 13.45 -1.73 -3.75
CA THR A 24 13.68 -2.61 -4.91
C THR A 24 13.77 -1.79 -6.20
N PHE A 25 12.80 -0.89 -6.43
CA PHE A 25 12.80 -0.04 -7.62
C PHE A 25 14.03 0.85 -7.69
N ASP A 26 14.42 1.50 -6.59
CA ASP A 26 15.60 2.39 -6.55
C ASP A 26 16.89 1.63 -6.90
N ASN A 27 17.01 0.37 -6.46
CA ASN A 27 18.15 -0.48 -6.81
C ASN A 27 18.10 -0.92 -8.28
N THR A 28 16.94 -1.32 -8.77
CA THR A 28 16.76 -1.70 -10.18
C THR A 28 17.01 -0.52 -11.12
N GLU A 29 16.59 0.69 -10.76
CA GLU A 29 16.85 1.91 -11.53
C GLU A 29 18.35 2.19 -11.64
N LYS A 30 19.10 2.09 -10.52
CA LYS A 30 20.57 2.21 -10.54
C LYS A 30 21.21 1.16 -11.43
N GLN A 31 20.79 -0.09 -11.31
CA GLN A 31 21.30 -1.18 -12.14
C GLN A 31 20.98 -0.96 -13.63
N PHE A 32 19.80 -0.46 -13.96
CA PHE A 32 19.37 -0.18 -15.32
C PHE A 32 20.23 0.93 -15.94
N ASN A 33 20.46 2.01 -15.18
CA ASN A 33 21.32 3.12 -15.59
C ASN A 33 22.79 2.71 -15.80
N LEU A 34 23.23 1.65 -15.11
CA LEU A 34 24.55 1.04 -15.30
C LEU A 34 24.58 -0.04 -16.41
N GLY A 35 23.43 -0.33 -17.05
CA GLY A 35 23.30 -1.38 -18.07
C GLY A 35 23.34 -2.81 -17.52
N VAL A 36 23.19 -2.99 -16.21
CA VAL A 36 23.26 -4.31 -15.53
C VAL A 36 21.96 -5.09 -15.69
N VAL A 37 20.82 -4.39 -15.78
CA VAL A 37 19.49 -4.99 -16.03
C VAL A 37 18.87 -4.40 -17.29
N ASN A 38 17.92 -5.13 -17.88
CA ASN A 38 17.26 -4.71 -19.11
C ASN A 38 16.00 -3.86 -18.83
N SER A 39 15.35 -3.39 -19.90
CA SER A 39 14.14 -2.56 -19.81
C SER A 39 12.93 -3.30 -19.25
N VAL A 40 12.85 -4.63 -19.42
CA VAL A 40 11.77 -5.46 -18.87
C VAL A 40 11.86 -5.52 -17.36
N ASP A 41 13.06 -5.72 -16.81
CA ASP A 41 13.30 -5.75 -15.36
C ASP A 41 12.95 -4.40 -14.71
N PHE A 42 13.38 -3.30 -15.34
CA PHE A 42 13.03 -1.94 -14.91
C PHE A 42 11.52 -1.71 -14.90
N LEU A 43 10.82 -2.08 -15.98
CA LEU A 43 9.36 -1.94 -16.08
C LEU A 43 8.63 -2.81 -15.06
N LEU A 44 9.12 -4.02 -14.78
CA LEU A 44 8.58 -4.90 -13.75
C LEU A 44 8.67 -4.26 -12.36
N ALA A 45 9.85 -3.76 -11.98
CA ALA A 45 10.05 -3.09 -10.70
C ALA A 45 9.15 -1.85 -10.56
N LYS A 46 9.06 -1.04 -11.62
CA LYS A 46 8.18 0.14 -11.67
C LYS A 46 6.71 -0.24 -11.51
N ASN A 47 6.23 -1.23 -12.26
CA ASN A 47 4.84 -1.68 -12.20
C ASN A 47 4.47 -2.25 -10.82
N ASN A 48 5.40 -2.96 -10.17
CA ASN A 48 5.19 -3.46 -8.81
C ASN A 48 5.06 -2.31 -7.80
N LEU A 49 5.92 -1.29 -7.90
CA LEU A 49 5.85 -0.09 -7.06
C LEU A 49 4.51 0.64 -7.24
N GLU A 50 4.08 0.88 -8.47
CA GLU A 50 2.80 1.56 -8.75
C GLU A 50 1.58 0.77 -8.25
N ARG A 51 1.63 -0.57 -8.35
CA ARG A 51 0.60 -1.43 -7.78
C ARG A 51 0.53 -1.28 -6.26
N ALA A 52 1.68 -1.30 -5.58
CA ALA A 52 1.74 -1.15 -4.13
C ALA A 52 1.25 0.22 -3.65
N ARG A 53 1.54 1.29 -4.39
CA ARG A 53 0.98 2.64 -4.13
C ARG A 53 -0.55 2.60 -4.18
N THR A 54 -1.10 1.98 -5.22
CA THR A 54 -2.56 1.85 -5.41
C THR A 54 -3.20 1.01 -4.29
N ASP A 55 -2.58 -0.09 -3.91
CA ASP A 55 -3.07 -0.98 -2.86
C ASP A 55 -3.04 -0.31 -1.48
N LEU A 56 -2.01 0.49 -1.18
CA LEU A 56 -1.94 1.28 0.04
C LEU A 56 -3.12 2.26 0.15
N VAL A 57 -3.43 2.97 -0.94
CA VAL A 57 -4.56 3.91 -0.99
C VAL A 57 -5.87 3.17 -0.77
N ARG A 58 -6.10 2.06 -1.48
CA ARG A 58 -7.30 1.23 -1.33
C ARG A 58 -7.48 0.75 0.11
N ASN A 59 -6.41 0.24 0.73
CA ASN A 59 -6.46 -0.30 2.09
C ASN A 59 -6.61 0.78 3.15
N LYS A 60 -6.06 1.97 2.94
CA LYS A 60 -6.30 3.15 3.80
C LYS A 60 -7.79 3.48 3.86
N TYR A 61 -8.45 3.57 2.71
CA TYR A 61 -9.88 3.88 2.66
C TYR A 61 -10.76 2.76 3.19
N ASN A 62 -10.39 1.49 2.95
CA ASN A 62 -11.09 0.36 3.57
C ASN A 62 -11.00 0.42 5.10
N TYR A 63 -9.82 0.67 5.66
CA TYR A 63 -9.66 0.85 7.11
C TYR A 63 -10.51 2.00 7.67
N ILE A 64 -10.47 3.18 7.04
CA ILE A 64 -11.30 4.33 7.44
C ILE A 64 -12.79 3.98 7.38
N PHE A 65 -13.24 3.33 6.31
CA PHE A 65 -14.63 2.92 6.16
C PHE A 65 -15.07 1.94 7.27
N ARG A 66 -14.25 0.94 7.58
CA ARG A 66 -14.52 -0.02 8.67
C ARG A 66 -14.54 0.65 10.04
N LEU A 67 -13.75 1.70 10.26
CA LEU A 67 -13.82 2.52 11.46
C LEU A 67 -15.14 3.29 11.54
N LYS A 68 -15.56 3.97 10.46
CA LYS A 68 -16.81 4.73 10.47
C LYS A 68 -18.04 3.86 10.71
N ILE A 69 -18.07 2.65 10.13
CA ILE A 69 -19.12 1.65 10.44
C ILE A 69 -19.11 1.30 11.92
N LEU A 70 -17.92 1.09 12.50
CA LEU A 70 -17.79 0.76 13.91
C LEU A 70 -18.29 1.91 14.81
N ASP A 71 -17.97 3.17 14.48
CA ASP A 71 -18.44 4.36 15.20
C ASP A 71 -19.98 4.47 15.13
N PHE A 72 -20.58 4.20 13.97
CA PHE A 72 -22.03 4.18 13.80
C PHE A 72 -22.71 3.15 14.73
N TYR A 73 -22.20 1.91 14.77
CA TYR A 73 -22.74 0.88 15.67
C TYR A 73 -22.49 1.17 17.17
N GLN A 74 -21.59 2.11 17.50
CA GLN A 74 -21.35 2.57 18.87
C GLN A 74 -22.20 3.80 19.25
N GLY A 75 -23.07 4.28 18.35
CA GLY A 75 -23.90 5.46 18.59
C GLY A 75 -23.11 6.78 18.57
N LYS A 76 -21.88 6.79 18.06
CA LYS A 76 -21.09 8.02 17.88
C LYS A 76 -21.52 8.73 16.59
N PRO A 77 -21.59 10.07 16.58
CA PRO A 77 -21.89 10.81 15.36
C PRO A 77 -20.82 10.57 14.29
N ILE A 78 -21.25 10.35 13.05
CA ILE A 78 -20.36 10.18 11.90
C ILE A 78 -19.80 11.55 11.53
N GLY A 79 -18.59 11.88 12.01
CA GLY A 79 -17.81 13.03 11.54
C GLY A 79 -16.90 12.66 10.38
N PHE A 80 -16.73 13.53 9.39
CA PHE A 80 -15.80 13.35 8.26
C PHE A 80 -14.43 13.94 8.57
#